data_AF-A0A6C0J1C0-F1
#
_entry.id   AF-A0A6C0J1C0-F1
#
_cell.length_a   1.000
_cell.length_b   1.000
_cell.length_c   1.000
_cell.angle_alpha   90.00
_cell.angle_beta   90.00
_cell.angle_gamma   90.00
#
_symmetry.space_group_name_H-M   'P 1'
#
loop_
_entity.id
_entity.type
_entity.pdbx_description
1 polymer ?
#
loop_
_entity_poly.entity_id
_entity_poly.type
_entity_poly.pdbx_seq_one_letter_code
_entity_poly.pdbx_strand_id
1 'polypeptide(L)'
;MSSYISLTELYSMKENKERKKIEYYNTILTKCHDKIRNTAKLGGTNIFYEIPYFIFGLPLYNMDSCISYIVNSLRNNGLFVQILQKPNDNMLYISWSPNDVKMKKPTTNYLENRSNIFGI
;
A
#
# COMPACT_ATOMS: atom_id res chain seq x y z
N MET A 1 -44.21 5.33 -3.14
CA MET A 1 -43.28 4.49 -2.37
C MET A 1 -42.43 5.42 -1.54
N SER A 2 -42.43 5.24 -0.22
CA SER A 2 -41.83 6.19 0.72
C SER A 2 -40.31 6.19 0.61
N SER A 3 -39.74 7.31 0.15
CA SER A 3 -38.31 7.56 0.00
C SER A 3 -37.62 7.83 1.35
N TYR A 4 -37.78 6.93 2.33
CA TYR A 4 -37.06 7.02 3.61
C TYR A 4 -35.85 6.09 3.57
N ILE A 5 -34.67 6.69 3.54
CA ILE A 5 -33.42 5.96 3.70
C ILE A 5 -33.30 5.48 5.15
N SER A 6 -33.09 4.18 5.34
CA SER A 6 -32.98 3.62 6.68
C SER A 6 -31.57 3.80 7.25
N LEU A 7 -31.44 3.92 8.58
CA LEU A 7 -30.14 4.02 9.22
C LEU A 7 -29.25 2.78 8.92
N THR A 8 -29.85 1.60 8.88
CA THR A 8 -29.18 0.35 8.51
C THR A 8 -28.63 0.38 7.08
N GLU A 9 -29.41 0.93 6.15
CA GLU A 9 -28.97 1.10 4.77
C GLU A 9 -27.75 2.02 4.68
N LEU A 10 -27.75 3.16 5.38
CA LEU A 10 -26.59 4.07 5.45
C LEU A 10 -25.34 3.37 6.00
N TYR A 11 -25.46 2.59 7.06
CA TYR A 11 -24.34 1.83 7.61
C TYR A 11 -23.83 0.76 6.62
N SER A 12 -24.73 0.05 5.96
CA SER A 12 -24.37 -0.97 4.96
C SER A 12 -23.64 -0.37 3.74
N MET A 13 -24.05 0.83 3.29
CA MET A 13 -23.38 1.55 2.20
C MET A 13 -21.95 1.94 2.59
N LYS A 14 -21.76 2.44 3.82
CA LYS A 14 -20.44 2.77 4.36
C LYS A 14 -19.54 1.54 4.45
N GLU A 15 -20.05 0.45 5.02
CA GLU A 15 -19.30 -0.80 5.16
C GLU A 15 -18.91 -1.37 3.79
N ASN A 16 -19.82 -1.34 2.82
CA ASN A 16 -19.55 -1.81 1.46
C ASN A 16 -18.45 -0.99 0.78
N LYS A 17 -18.40 0.33 1.03
CA LYS A 17 -17.32 1.20 0.51
C LYS A 17 -15.97 0.83 1.11
N GLU A 18 -15.91 0.58 2.42
CA GLU A 18 -14.66 0.16 3.08
C GLU A 18 -14.22 -1.24 2.65
N ARG A 19 -15.13 -2.21 2.50
CA ARG A 19 -14.81 -3.54 1.96
C ARG A 19 -14.20 -3.45 0.57
N LYS A 20 -14.83 -2.71 -0.34
CA LYS A 20 -14.31 -2.51 -1.70
C LYS A 20 -12.92 -1.89 -1.70
N LYS A 21 -12.67 -0.90 -0.82
CA LYS A 21 -11.35 -0.30 -0.66
C LYS A 21 -10.28 -1.34 -0.29
N ILE A 22 -10.59 -2.24 0.64
CA ILE A 22 -9.68 -3.33 1.04
C ILE A 22 -9.46 -4.31 -0.12
N GLU A 23 -10.50 -4.68 -0.86
CA GLU A 23 -10.39 -5.54 -2.05
C GLU A 23 -9.43 -4.95 -3.10
N TYR A 24 -9.49 -3.64 -3.31
CA TYR A 24 -8.59 -2.94 -4.23
C TYR A 24 -7.14 -2.98 -3.77
N TYR A 25 -6.90 -2.72 -2.48
CA TYR A 25 -5.56 -2.80 -1.91
C TYR A 25 -4.99 -4.22 -2.01
N ASN A 26 -5.82 -5.23 -1.75
CA ASN A 26 -5.46 -6.63 -1.93
C ASN A 26 -5.09 -6.94 -3.38
N THR A 27 -5.83 -6.40 -4.35
CA THR A 27 -5.52 -6.60 -5.78
C THR A 27 -4.14 -6.07 -6.15
N ILE A 28 -3.77 -4.88 -5.66
CA ILE A 28 -2.44 -4.29 -5.89
C ILE A 28 -1.37 -5.13 -5.19
N LEU A 29 -1.64 -5.54 -3.95
CA LEU A 29 -0.74 -6.38 -3.16
C LEU A 29 -0.48 -7.73 -3.84
N THR A 30 -1.49 -8.40 -4.39
CA THR A 30 -1.34 -9.65 -5.13
C THR A 30 -0.43 -9.46 -6.34
N LYS A 31 -0.63 -8.40 -7.14
CA LYS A 31 0.26 -8.08 -8.28
C LYS A 31 1.69 -7.84 -7.84
N CYS A 32 1.89 -7.17 -6.71
CA CYS A 32 3.21 -6.96 -6.12
C CYS A 32 3.87 -8.31 -5.75
N HIS A 33 3.15 -9.18 -5.06
CA HIS A 33 3.62 -10.53 -4.71
C HIS A 33 3.96 -11.38 -5.94
N ASP A 34 3.16 -11.30 -7.00
CA ASP A 34 3.46 -12.02 -8.24
C ASP A 34 4.75 -11.52 -8.90
N LYS A 35 4.98 -10.19 -8.90
CA LYS A 35 6.23 -9.60 -9.39
C LYS A 35 7.45 -10.05 -8.57
N ILE A 36 7.31 -10.09 -7.24
CA ILE A 36 8.34 -10.61 -6.32
C ILE A 36 8.63 -12.07 -6.66
N ARG A 37 7.59 -12.92 -6.75
CA ARG A 37 7.73 -14.35 -7.03
C ARG A 37 8.41 -14.59 -8.38
N ASN A 38 8.03 -13.85 -9.41
CA ASN A 38 8.63 -13.97 -10.73
C ASN A 38 10.10 -13.55 -10.73
N THR A 39 10.44 -12.46 -10.03
CA THR A 39 11.83 -12.00 -9.93
C THR A 39 12.69 -12.97 -9.13
N ALA A 40 12.17 -13.53 -8.03
CA ALA A 40 12.85 -14.55 -7.25
C ALA A 40 13.12 -15.81 -8.07
N LYS A 41 12.17 -16.24 -8.91
CA LYS A 41 12.38 -17.36 -9.85
C LYS A 41 13.50 -17.11 -10.85
N LEU A 42 13.71 -15.86 -11.25
CA LEU A 42 14.79 -15.44 -12.15
C LEU A 42 16.14 -15.26 -11.42
N GLY A 43 16.19 -15.49 -10.10
CA GLY A 43 17.39 -15.34 -9.28
C GLY A 43 17.64 -13.92 -8.76
N GLY A 44 16.71 -12.99 -8.97
CA GLY A 44 16.77 -11.66 -8.36
C GLY A 44 16.42 -11.68 -6.88
N THR A 45 16.93 -10.71 -6.13
CA THR A 45 16.72 -10.59 -4.67
C THR A 45 16.05 -9.29 -4.24
N ASN A 46 15.77 -8.40 -5.20
CA ASN A 46 15.12 -7.11 -4.99
C ASN A 46 14.27 -6.71 -6.20
N ILE A 47 13.32 -5.79 -5.98
CA ILE A 47 12.53 -5.15 -7.03
C ILE A 47 12.22 -3.69 -6.69
N PHE A 48 11.97 -2.92 -7.73
CA PHE A 48 11.21 -1.68 -7.64
C PHE A 48 9.77 -1.94 -8.08
N TYR A 49 8.82 -1.53 -7.25
CA TYR A 49 7.39 -1.62 -7.51
C TYR A 49 6.76 -0.23 -7.46
N GLU A 50 6.14 0.18 -8.55
CA GLU A 50 5.40 1.42 -8.62
C GLU A 50 3.93 1.15 -8.34
N ILE A 51 3.37 1.86 -7.35
CA ILE A 51 1.95 1.80 -7.05
C ILE A 51 1.23 2.75 -8.03
N PRO A 52 0.23 2.25 -8.78
CA PRO A 52 -0.51 3.09 -9.72
C PRO A 52 -1.24 4.22 -8.96
N TYR A 53 -1.38 5.37 -9.60
CA TYR A 53 -2.19 6.50 -9.09
C TYR A 53 -3.69 6.24 -9.22
N PHE A 54 -4.07 5.51 -10.26
CA PHE A 54 -5.45 5.20 -10.59
C PHE A 54 -5.52 3.83 -11.26
N ILE A 55 -6.61 3.12 -11.02
CA ILE A 55 -6.92 1.86 -11.67
C ILE A 55 -8.29 2.04 -12.32
N PHE A 56 -8.37 1.79 -13.62
CA PHE A 56 -9.62 1.93 -14.36
C PHE A 56 -10.72 1.07 -13.76
N GLY A 57 -11.91 1.65 -13.57
CA GLY A 57 -13.05 1.00 -12.92
C GLY A 57 -13.08 1.11 -11.40
N LEU A 58 -12.08 1.72 -10.77
CA LEU A 58 -12.05 1.95 -9.32
C LEU A 58 -12.28 3.43 -8.96
N PRO A 59 -12.92 3.71 -7.81
CA PRO A 59 -13.02 5.08 -7.31
C PRO A 59 -11.63 5.63 -6.95
N LEU A 60 -11.49 6.96 -6.99
CA LEU A 60 -10.30 7.66 -6.51
C LEU A 60 -10.02 7.26 -5.05
N TYR A 61 -8.86 6.67 -4.79
CA TYR A 61 -8.42 6.26 -3.45
C TYR A 61 -7.28 7.14 -2.96
N ASN A 62 -7.12 7.22 -1.64
CA ASN A 62 -5.99 7.90 -1.03
C ASN A 62 -4.72 7.05 -1.22
N MET A 63 -3.74 7.58 -1.96
CA MET A 63 -2.49 6.91 -2.28
C MET A 63 -1.64 6.62 -1.03
N ASP A 64 -1.54 7.56 -0.09
CA ASP A 64 -0.77 7.38 1.15
C ASP A 64 -1.31 6.22 2.00
N SER A 65 -2.63 6.07 2.05
CA SER A 65 -3.29 4.94 2.73
C SER A 65 -3.00 3.60 2.05
N CYS A 66 -2.99 3.57 0.72
CA CYS A 66 -2.67 2.37 -0.07
C CYS A 66 -1.20 1.96 0.13
N ILE A 67 -0.27 2.93 0.03
CA ILE A 67 1.16 2.72 0.27
C ILE A 67 1.37 2.17 1.68
N SER A 68 0.78 2.80 2.69
CA SER A 68 0.91 2.38 4.09
C SER A 68 0.40 0.95 4.30
N TYR A 69 -0.74 0.60 3.69
CA TYR A 69 -1.30 -0.76 3.75
C TYR A 69 -0.36 -1.80 3.14
N ILE A 70 0.15 -1.54 1.92
CA ILE A 70 1.05 -2.46 1.20
C ILE A 70 2.38 -2.60 1.96
N VAL A 71 2.98 -1.49 2.38
CA VAL A 71 4.24 -1.50 3.14
C VAL A 71 4.10 -2.29 4.43
N ASN A 72 3.01 -2.08 5.19
CA ASN A 72 2.77 -2.82 6.43
C ASN A 72 2.59 -4.32 6.16
N SER A 73 1.80 -4.67 5.14
CA SER A 73 1.58 -6.08 4.76
C SER A 73 2.88 -6.78 4.34
N LEU A 74 3.70 -6.14 3.51
CA LEU A 74 4.98 -6.71 3.07
C LEU A 74 6.00 -6.84 4.22
N ARG A 75 6.05 -5.86 5.13
CA ARG A 75 6.90 -5.92 6.32
C ARG A 75 6.47 -7.01 7.30
N ASN A 76 5.17 -7.25 7.44
CA ASN A 76 4.64 -8.36 8.25
C ASN A 76 5.08 -9.72 7.69
N ASN A 77 5.30 -9.83 6.38
CA ASN A 77 5.86 -11.02 5.75
C ASN A 77 7.40 -11.15 5.91
N GLY A 78 8.06 -10.24 6.63
CA GLY A 78 9.50 -10.25 6.86
C GLY A 78 10.35 -9.68 5.72
N LEU A 79 9.73 -9.04 4.72
CA LEU A 79 10.42 -8.39 3.62
C LEU A 79 10.97 -7.02 4.03
N PHE A 80 12.14 -6.65 3.50
CA PHE A 80 12.66 -5.30 3.62
C PHE A 80 11.93 -4.40 2.62
N VAL A 81 11.27 -3.33 3.11
CA VAL A 81 10.52 -2.40 2.28
C VAL A 81 10.84 -0.96 2.63
N GLN A 82 11.22 -0.19 1.62
CA GLN A 82 11.52 1.23 1.71
C GLN A 82 10.73 2.01 0.66
N ILE A 83 10.07 3.07 1.12
CA ILE A 83 9.44 4.06 0.22
C ILE A 83 10.55 4.95 -0.30
N LEU A 84 10.59 5.16 -1.62
CA LEU A 84 11.58 6.03 -2.22
C LEU A 84 11.23 7.51 -1.98
N GLN A 85 12.29 8.32 -1.96
CA GLN A 85 12.16 9.76 -1.73
C GLN A 85 11.64 10.47 -2.98
N LYS A 86 11.19 11.71 -2.77
CA LYS A 86 10.78 12.62 -3.84
C LYS A 86 11.81 12.66 -4.98
N PRO A 87 11.35 12.67 -6.24
CA PRO A 87 9.98 12.92 -6.69
C PRO A 87 9.05 11.67 -6.73
N ASN A 88 9.55 10.47 -6.44
CA ASN A 88 8.84 9.22 -6.72
C ASN A 88 8.17 8.62 -5.47
N ASP A 89 7.22 9.37 -4.89
CA ASP A 89 6.53 9.01 -3.63
C ASP A 89 5.67 7.72 -3.75
N ASN A 90 5.39 7.23 -4.96
CA ASN A 90 4.63 6.02 -5.24
C ASN A 90 5.51 4.78 -5.50
N MET A 91 6.84 4.90 -5.43
CA MET A 91 7.76 3.82 -5.74
C MET A 91 8.30 3.16 -4.47
N LEU A 92 8.18 1.83 -4.41
CA LEU A 92 8.65 0.99 -3.32
C LEU A 92 9.88 0.21 -3.75
N TYR A 93 10.94 0.29 -2.96
CA TYR A 93 12.04 -0.66 -2.98
C TYR A 93 11.69 -1.84 -2.05
N ILE A 94 11.70 -3.04 -2.61
CA ILE A 94 11.39 -4.28 -1.88
C ILE A 94 12.57 -5.23 -2.06
N SER A 95 13.09 -5.75 -0.97
CA SER A 95 14.20 -6.70 -0.96
C SER A 95 13.94 -7.83 0.02
N TRP A 96 14.37 -9.03 -0.37
CA TRP A 96 14.42 -10.22 0.49
C TRP A 96 15.86 -10.74 0.61
N SER A 97 16.85 -9.93 0.23
CA SER A 97 18.25 -10.25 0.44
C SER A 97 18.57 -10.29 1.96
N PRO A 98 19.29 -11.31 2.45
CA PRO A 98 19.66 -11.42 3.86
C PRO A 98 20.45 -10.22 4.39
N ASN A 99 21.21 -9.53 3.54
CA ASN A 99 21.94 -8.31 3.92
C ASN A 99 20.98 -7.16 4.24
N ASP A 100 19.98 -6.95 3.39
CA ASP A 100 19.00 -5.86 3.52
C ASP A 100 18.05 -6.11 4.71
N VAL A 101 17.64 -7.37 4.93
CA VAL A 101 16.79 -7.75 6.07
C VAL A 101 17.52 -7.54 7.42
N LYS A 102 18.85 -7.68 7.45
CA LYS A 102 19.69 -7.42 8.64
C LYS A 102 19.89 -5.93 8.91
N MET A 103 19.71 -5.06 7.91
CA MET A 103 19.65 -3.60 8.09
C MET A 103 18.32 -3.20 8.73
N LYS A 104 18.01 -3.77 9.90
CA LYS A 104 16.89 -3.37 10.76
C LYS A 104 17.14 -1.95 11.27
N LYS A 105 16.72 -0.98 10.46
CA LYS A 105 16.08 0.30 10.83
C LYS A 105 15.73 0.96 9.49
N PRO A 106 14.60 0.61 8.86
CA PRO A 106 14.08 1.47 7.82
C PRO A 106 13.85 2.83 8.48
N THR A 107 14.44 3.88 7.93
CA THR A 107 14.26 5.27 8.35
C THR A 107 12.77 5.57 8.48
N THR A 108 12.24 5.44 9.70
CA THR A 108 10.83 5.73 10.06
C THR A 108 10.54 7.23 10.08
N ASN A 109 11.50 8.06 9.69
CA ASN A 109 11.41 9.51 9.77
C ASN A 109 10.47 10.14 8.71
N TYR A 110 9.93 9.39 7.75
CA TYR A 110 9.07 9.98 6.71
C TYR A 110 7.62 10.21 7.16
N LEU A 111 7.04 9.30 7.95
CA LEU A 111 5.67 9.50 8.47
C LEU A 111 5.66 10.53 9.59
N GLU A 112 6.67 10.52 10.49
CA GLU A 112 6.81 11.52 11.55
C GLU A 112 7.01 12.94 11.00
N ASN A 113 7.82 13.09 9.95
CA ASN A 113 8.09 14.40 9.37
C ASN A 113 6.92 14.94 8.54
N ARG A 114 5.96 14.09 8.10
CA ARG A 114 4.75 14.53 7.39
C ARG A 114 3.63 15.02 8.31
N SER A 115 3.61 14.56 9.58
CA SER A 115 2.75 15.13 10.62
C SER A 115 3.20 16.52 11.09
N ASN A 116 4.49 16.85 10.94
CA ASN A 116 5.04 18.15 11.33
C ASN A 116 4.84 19.28 10.31
N ILE A 117 4.40 19.00 9.08
CA ILE A 117 4.15 20.02 8.03
C ILE A 117 2.70 20.49 7.93
N PHE A 118 1.77 19.85 8.65
CA PHE A 118 0.37 20.31 8.76
C PHE A 118 0.02 20.80 10.18
N GLY A 119 1.02 21.20 10.96
CA GLY A 119 0.81 21.93 12.21
C GLY A 119 0.39 23.38 11.93
N ILE A 120 -0.91 23.58 11.69
CA ILE A 120 -1.65 24.82 11.95
C ILE A 120 -2.98 24.42 12.59
#